data_AF-A0A178MCG3-F1
#
_entry.id   AF-A0A178MCG3-F1
#
_cell.length_a   1.000
_cell.length_b   1.000
_cell.length_c   1.000
_cell.angle_alpha   90.00
_cell.angle_beta   90.00
_cell.angle_gamma   90.00
#
_symmetry.space_group_name_H-M   'P 1'
#
loop_
_entity.id
_entity.type
_entity.pdbx_description
1 polymer ?
#
loop_
_entity_poly.entity_id
_entity_poly.type
_entity_poly.pdbx_seq_one_letter_code
_entity_poly.pdbx_strand_id
1 'polypeptide(L)'
;MDQKLEGGLGNRTWQRQNCGTEGVFTVDAFQSRAFMVDASPGGFKLRFEQIEGAMGYLTPPPVDLLVTNSHGTVFSATVMWAKDGLAGARFYAYLSLDDVVTLMTGKFTLKLAKPTT
;
A
#
# COMPACT_ATOMS: atom_id res chain seq x y z
N MET A 1 9.14 21.88 32.06
CA MET A 1 9.93 21.48 30.88
C MET A 1 9.04 20.57 30.07
N ASP A 2 8.35 21.13 29.07
CA ASP A 2 7.42 20.40 28.21
C ASP A 2 8.20 19.52 27.23
N GLN A 3 8.19 18.21 27.47
CA GLN A 3 8.60 17.25 26.45
C GLN A 3 7.49 17.17 25.40
N LYS A 4 7.75 17.85 24.29
CA LYS A 4 7.04 17.74 23.03
C LYS A 4 7.03 16.26 22.61
N LEU A 5 5.86 15.62 22.69
CA LEU A 5 5.62 14.31 22.09
C LEU A 5 5.69 14.48 20.57
N GLU A 6 6.90 14.44 20.02
CA GLU A 6 7.10 14.25 18.59
C GLU A 6 6.48 12.90 18.23
N GLY A 7 5.48 12.93 17.34
CA GLY A 7 4.70 11.77 16.93
C GLY A 7 5.62 10.62 16.55
N GLY A 8 5.74 9.66 17.47
CA GLY A 8 6.67 8.56 17.37
C GLY A 8 6.44 7.78 16.09
N LEU A 9 7.43 7.81 15.19
CA LEU A 9 7.63 6.77 14.20
C LEU A 9 7.82 5.48 15.00
N GLY A 10 6.74 4.74 15.28
CA GLY A 10 6.81 3.44 15.94
C GLY A 10 7.94 2.63 15.30
N ASN A 11 8.86 2.11 16.12
CA ASN A 11 10.15 1.55 15.71
C ASN A 11 10.03 0.76 14.40
N ARG A 12 10.40 1.40 13.28
CA ARG A 12 10.34 0.76 11.97
C ARG A 12 11.45 -0.26 11.90
N THR A 13 11.11 -1.53 11.71
CA THR A 13 12.09 -2.62 11.60
C THR A 13 12.92 -2.53 10.30
N TRP A 14 12.40 -1.91 9.24
CA TRP A 14 13.08 -1.78 7.95
C TRP A 14 13.20 -0.34 7.48
N GLN A 15 14.33 -0.04 6.84
CA GLN A 15 14.46 1.13 5.99
C GLN A 15 13.53 0.98 4.78
N ARG A 16 12.84 2.07 4.41
CA ARG A 16 11.96 2.13 3.25
C ARG A 16 12.68 2.79 2.09
N GLN A 17 12.53 2.25 0.89
CA GLN A 17 13.08 2.79 -0.33
C GLN A 17 11.99 3.53 -1.08
N ASN A 18 12.24 4.79 -1.45
CA ASN A 18 11.29 5.58 -2.22
C ASN A 18 11.21 5.06 -3.66
N CYS A 19 10.00 5.09 -4.22
CA CYS A 19 9.73 4.78 -5.61
C CYS A 19 8.57 5.66 -6.13
N GLY A 20 8.20 5.48 -7.39
CA GLY A 20 7.11 6.23 -8.04
C GLY A 20 6.28 5.36 -8.96
N THR A 21 6.23 4.06 -8.65
CA THR A 21 5.83 3.03 -9.59
C THR A 21 4.33 3.02 -9.75
N GLU A 22 3.87 3.03 -11.00
CA GLU A 22 2.45 3.10 -11.33
C GLU A 22 1.82 1.71 -11.29
N GLY A 23 0.65 1.65 -10.68
CA GLY A 23 -0.24 0.51 -10.71
C GLY A 23 -1.69 0.95 -10.82
N VAL A 24 -2.59 -0.03 -10.80
CA VAL A 24 -4.02 0.21 -10.91
C VAL A 24 -4.74 -0.43 -9.74
N PHE A 25 -5.60 0.33 -9.08
CA PHE A 25 -6.53 -0.16 -8.07
C PHE A 25 -7.90 -0.39 -8.70
N THR A 26 -8.41 -1.61 -8.60
CA THR A 26 -9.72 -2.01 -9.13
C THR A 26 -10.60 -2.65 -8.05
N VAL A 27 -11.83 -2.15 -7.94
CA VAL A 27 -12.89 -2.67 -7.07
C VAL A 27 -14.22 -2.50 -7.79
N ASP A 28 -14.95 -3.59 -8.03
CA ASP A 28 -16.20 -3.57 -8.80
C ASP A 28 -16.07 -2.81 -10.14
N ALA A 29 -16.87 -1.75 -10.33
CA ALA A 29 -16.79 -0.85 -11.49
C ALA A 29 -15.82 0.33 -11.31
N PHE A 30 -15.25 0.49 -10.11
CA PHE A 30 -14.30 1.55 -9.80
C PHE A 30 -12.87 1.17 -10.18
N GLN A 31 -12.18 2.11 -10.82
CA GLN A 31 -10.77 1.99 -11.16
C GLN A 31 -10.06 3.32 -10.91
N SER A 32 -8.92 3.28 -10.21
CA SER A 32 -8.03 4.42 -10.01
C SER A 32 -6.59 4.05 -10.32
N ARG A 33 -5.81 4.99 -10.86
CA ARG A 33 -4.35 4.86 -10.80
C ARG A 33 -3.89 4.95 -9.35
N ALA A 34 -2.88 4.16 -9.03
CA ALA A 34 -2.21 4.14 -7.75
C ALA A 34 -0.70 4.21 -8.00
N PHE A 35 0.02 4.88 -7.10
CA PHE A 35 1.46 5.02 -7.17
C PHE A 35 2.06 4.47 -5.89
N MET A 36 2.96 3.49 -6.01
CA MET A 36 3.78 3.09 -4.89
C MET A 36 4.82 4.20 -4.64
N VAL A 37 4.74 4.82 -3.47
CA VAL A 37 5.59 5.96 -3.08
C VAL A 37 6.85 5.48 -2.39
N ASP A 38 6.74 4.40 -1.61
CA ASP A 38 7.87 3.72 -1.01
C ASP A 38 7.51 2.25 -0.69
N ALA A 39 8.53 1.42 -0.53
CA ALA A 39 8.39 0.03 -0.13
C ALA A 39 9.54 -0.47 0.73
N SER A 40 9.29 -1.60 1.40
CA SER A 40 10.22 -2.36 2.22
C SER A 40 9.74 -3.82 2.29
N PRO A 41 10.56 -4.76 2.80
CA PRO A 41 10.12 -6.14 3.05
C PRO A 41 8.85 -6.25 3.91
N GLY A 42 8.61 -5.29 4.81
CA GLY A 42 7.47 -5.29 5.72
C GLY A 42 6.19 -4.64 5.17
N GLY A 43 6.27 -3.86 4.09
CA GLY A 43 5.11 -3.13 3.57
C GLY A 43 5.48 -1.96 2.66
N PHE A 44 4.45 -1.27 2.18
CA PHE A 44 4.54 -0.23 1.16
C PHE A 44 3.56 0.92 1.43
N LYS A 45 3.75 2.04 0.73
CA LYS A 45 2.90 3.22 0.82
C LYS A 45 2.37 3.55 -0.57
N LEU A 46 1.08 3.80 -0.66
CA LEU A 46 0.39 4.16 -1.89
C LEU A 46 -0.06 5.61 -1.86
N ARG A 47 -0.14 6.20 -3.06
CA ARG A 47 -0.88 7.43 -3.36
C ARG A 47 -1.87 7.14 -4.47
N PHE A 48 -3.09 7.65 -4.38
CA PHE A 48 -4.12 7.45 -5.39
C PHE A 48 -4.38 8.73 -6.19
N GLU A 49 -4.78 8.56 -7.45
CA GLU A 49 -5.22 9.69 -8.28
C GLU A 49 -6.67 10.09 -7.96
N GLN A 50 -7.60 9.13 -7.92
CA GLN A 50 -8.98 9.37 -7.52
C GLN A 50 -9.10 9.20 -6.00
N ILE A 51 -8.71 10.25 -5.28
CA ILE A 51 -8.57 10.25 -3.82
C ILE A 51 -9.88 9.84 -3.12
N GLU A 52 -10.98 10.53 -3.39
CA GLU A 52 -12.26 10.30 -2.69
C GLU A 52 -12.77 8.87 -2.88
N GLY A 53 -12.77 8.38 -4.13
CA GLY A 53 -13.19 7.01 -4.45
C GLY A 53 -12.30 5.97 -3.77
N ALA A 54 -10.98 6.11 -3.87
CA ALA A 54 -10.06 5.17 -3.25
C ALA A 54 -10.18 5.17 -1.71
N MET A 55 -10.31 6.34 -1.08
CA MET A 55 -10.46 6.43 0.37
C MET A 55 -11.79 5.85 0.84
N GLY A 56 -12.87 5.94 0.05
CA GLY A 56 -14.15 5.31 0.35
C GLY A 56 -14.06 3.78 0.52
N TYR A 57 -13.14 3.12 -0.19
CA TYR A 57 -12.88 1.68 -0.05
C TYR A 57 -11.84 1.32 1.00
N LEU A 58 -10.94 2.24 1.34
CA LEU A 58 -9.80 2.00 2.23
C LEU A 58 -10.02 2.51 3.66
N THR A 59 -11.17 3.12 3.93
CA THR A 59 -11.55 3.63 5.26
C THR A 59 -12.88 3.03 5.72
N PRO A 60 -13.01 2.68 7.02
CA PRO A 60 -11.95 2.68 8.03
C PRO A 60 -10.99 1.47 7.85
N PRO A 61 -9.69 1.63 8.16
CA PRO A 61 -8.78 0.49 8.28
C PRO A 61 -9.13 -0.39 9.49
N PRO A 62 -8.76 -1.68 9.51
CA PRO A 62 -7.94 -2.39 8.53
C PRO A 62 -8.71 -2.83 7.27
N VAL A 63 -8.07 -2.76 6.10
CA VAL A 63 -8.62 -3.25 4.83
C VAL A 63 -7.61 -4.14 4.12
N ASP A 64 -8.01 -5.38 3.81
CA ASP A 64 -7.13 -6.35 3.16
C ASP A 64 -7.08 -6.13 1.63
N LEU A 65 -5.87 -6.16 1.10
CA LEU A 65 -5.54 -5.97 -0.31
C LEU A 65 -4.73 -7.17 -0.85
N LEU A 66 -4.94 -7.44 -2.13
CA LEU A 66 -4.07 -8.26 -2.96
C LEU A 66 -3.28 -7.36 -3.88
N VAL A 67 -1.95 -7.49 -3.87
CA VAL A 67 -1.03 -6.81 -4.77
C VAL A 67 -0.48 -7.81 -5.75
N THR A 68 -0.77 -7.66 -7.04
CA THR A 68 -0.22 -8.53 -8.08
C THR A 68 0.85 -7.79 -8.87
N ASN A 69 2.06 -8.31 -8.92
CA ASN A 69 3.16 -7.72 -9.69
C ASN A 69 3.05 -8.04 -11.20
N SER A 70 3.99 -7.52 -11.99
CA SER A 70 4.08 -7.74 -13.43
C SER A 70 4.33 -9.19 -13.86
N HIS A 71 4.80 -10.05 -12.94
CA HIS A 71 5.03 -11.47 -13.19
C HIS A 71 3.83 -12.34 -12.80
N GLY A 72 2.75 -11.73 -12.28
CA GLY A 72 1.55 -12.45 -11.82
C GLY A 72 1.64 -12.98 -10.39
N THR A 73 2.73 -12.72 -9.66
CA THR A 73 2.85 -13.08 -8.25
C THR A 73 1.92 -12.21 -7.41
N VAL A 74 1.15 -12.84 -6.53
CA VAL A 74 0.18 -12.17 -5.65
C VAL A 74 0.72 -12.10 -4.23
N PHE A 75 0.68 -10.91 -3.64
CA PHE A 75 1.08 -10.66 -2.26
C PHE A 75 -0.12 -10.14 -1.47
N SER A 76 -0.38 -10.74 -0.31
CA SER A 76 -1.42 -10.27 0.61
C SER A 76 -0.88 -9.18 1.53
N ALA A 77 -1.64 -8.10 1.67
CA ALA A 77 -1.31 -6.99 2.55
C ALA A 77 -2.57 -6.42 3.22
N THR A 78 -2.42 -5.75 4.36
CA THR A 78 -3.50 -5.02 5.04
C THR A 78 -3.15 -3.55 5.07
N VAL A 79 -4.05 -2.68 4.62
CA VAL A 79 -3.99 -1.24 4.84
C VAL A 79 -4.22 -0.97 6.32
N MET A 80 -3.20 -0.41 6.98
CA MET A 80 -3.21 -0.13 8.42
C MET A 80 -3.63 1.31 8.71
N TRP A 81 -3.47 2.21 7.74
CA TRP A 81 -3.92 3.59 7.79
C TRP A 81 -4.19 4.10 6.38
N ALA A 82 -5.19 4.98 6.25
CA ALA A 82 -5.51 5.68 5.02
C ALA A 82 -5.97 7.11 5.35
N LYS A 83 -5.33 8.10 4.74
CA LYS A 83 -5.58 9.53 5.00
C LYS A 83 -5.01 10.38 3.87
N ASP A 84 -5.71 11.46 3.50
CA ASP A 84 -5.25 12.48 2.54
C ASP A 84 -4.76 11.90 1.20
N GLY A 85 -5.45 10.86 0.69
CA GLY A 85 -5.10 10.18 -0.56
C GLY A 85 -3.89 9.26 -0.49
N LEU A 86 -3.35 9.03 0.72
CA LEU A 86 -2.28 8.08 0.99
C LEU A 86 -2.80 6.89 1.80
N ALA A 87 -2.22 5.72 1.56
CA ALA A 87 -2.46 4.54 2.37
C ALA A 87 -1.16 3.79 2.66
N GLY A 88 -0.97 3.36 3.91
CA GLY A 88 0.15 2.51 4.31
C GLY A 88 -0.31 1.09 4.53
N ALA A 89 0.29 0.14 3.81
CA ALA A 89 -0.04 -1.27 3.90
C ALA A 89 1.13 -2.08 4.48
N ARG A 90 0.79 -3.14 5.23
CA ARG A 90 1.70 -4.13 5.77
C ARG A 90 1.48 -5.47 5.06
N PHE A 91 2.54 -6.12 4.60
CA PHE A 91 2.42 -7.47 4.06
C PHE A 91 2.13 -8.51 5.15
N TYR A 92 1.38 -9.57 4.80
CA TYR A 92 1.09 -10.67 5.72
C TYR A 92 2.36 -11.44 6.08
N ALA A 93 3.19 -11.72 5.07
CA ALA A 93 4.52 -12.28 5.22
C ALA A 93 5.55 -11.27 4.69
N TYR A 94 6.73 -11.26 5.29
CA TYR A 94 7.82 -10.42 4.78
C TYR A 94 8.24 -10.90 3.39
N LEU A 95 8.46 -9.95 2.50
CA LEU A 95 8.88 -10.24 1.14
C LEU A 95 10.40 -10.32 1.05
N SER A 96 10.89 -11.07 0.07
CA SER A 96 12.30 -11.02 -0.32
C SER A 96 12.67 -9.64 -0.88
N LEU A 97 13.96 -9.31 -0.92
CA LEU A 97 14.40 -8.07 -1.57
C LEU A 97 14.06 -8.06 -3.07
N ASP A 98 14.15 -9.21 -3.75
CA ASP A 98 13.84 -9.34 -5.18
C ASP A 98 12.35 -9.08 -5.47
N ASP A 99 11.46 -9.57 -4.61
CA ASP A 99 10.02 -9.29 -4.70
C ASP A 99 9.73 -7.81 -4.51
N VAL A 100 10.37 -7.18 -3.52
CA VAL A 100 10.23 -5.73 -3.26
C VAL A 100 10.73 -4.94 -4.47
N VAL A 101 11.89 -5.27 -5.02
CA VAL A 101 12.45 -4.61 -6.21
C VAL A 101 11.52 -4.78 -7.41
N THR A 102 10.94 -5.97 -7.60
CA THR A 102 9.99 -6.24 -8.68
C THR A 102 8.75 -5.35 -8.55
N LEU A 103 8.18 -5.24 -7.35
CA LEU A 103 7.04 -4.33 -7.08
C LEU A 103 7.41 -2.85 -7.25
N MET A 104 8.63 -2.48 -6.88
CA MET A 104 9.13 -1.11 -6.99
C MET A 104 9.51 -0.71 -8.41
N THR A 105 9.60 -1.62 -9.39
CA THR A 105 10.07 -1.28 -10.74
C THR A 105 9.11 -1.70 -11.84
N GLY A 106 8.24 -2.69 -11.58
CA GLY A 106 7.22 -3.16 -12.51
C GLY A 106 5.83 -2.60 -12.21
N LYS A 107 4.95 -2.62 -13.22
CA LYS A 107 3.51 -2.34 -13.00
C LYS A 107 2.94 -3.34 -12.01
N PHE A 108 1.99 -2.88 -11.20
CA PHE A 108 1.23 -3.74 -10.29
C PHE A 108 -0.27 -3.47 -10.38
N THR A 109 -1.06 -4.40 -9.88
CA THR A 109 -2.50 -4.22 -9.68
C THR A 109 -2.85 -4.42 -8.22
N LEU A 110 -3.86 -3.69 -7.76
CA LEU A 110 -4.40 -3.76 -6.41
C LEU A 110 -5.87 -4.14 -6.49
N LYS A 111 -6.29 -5.07 -5.65
CA LYS A 111 -7.70 -5.45 -5.45
C LYS A 111 -7.97 -5.60 -3.96
N LEU A 112 -9.23 -5.44 -3.55
CA LEU A 112 -9.64 -5.87 -2.21
C LEU A 112 -9.53 -7.39 -2.11
N ALA A 113 -9.05 -7.90 -0.97
CA ALA A 113 -8.99 -9.34 -0.73
C ALA A 113 -10.37 -9.97 -0.52
N LYS A 114 -11.36 -9.16 -0.13
CA LYS A 114 -12.78 -9.54 -0.04
C LYS A 114 -13.63 -8.49 -0.77
N PRO A 115 -14.69 -8.87 -1.49
CA PRO A 115 -15.62 -7.93 -2.07
C PRO A 115 -16.25 -7.03 -1.00
N THR A 116 -16.54 -5.77 -1.33
CA THR A 116 -17.41 -4.92 -0.52
C THR A 116 -18.84 -5.44 -0.63
N THR A 117 -19.38 -5.92 0.50
CA THR A 117 -20.80 -6.31 0.64
C THR A 117 -21.71 -5.10 0.69
#